data_AF-A0A1K1RAR3-F1
#
_entry.id   AF-A0A1K1RAR3-F1
#
_cell.length_a   1.000
_cell.length_b   1.000
_cell.length_c   1.000
_cell.angle_alpha   90.00
_cell.angle_beta   90.00
_cell.angle_gamma   90.00
#
_symmetry.space_group_name_H-M   'P 1'
#
loop_
_entity.id
_entity.type
_entity.pdbx_description
1 polymer ?
#
loop_
_entity_poly.entity_id
_entity_poly.type
_entity_poly.pdbx_seq_one_letter_code
_entity_poly.pdbx_strand_id
1 'polypeptide(L)' 'MQPRNKTIGVMGSGKEPWLVFSEPLGAWLAQAGFNLLTGGGQGVMLAVARAFAGVPGRAGRSIGILPTQADPPM' A
#
# COMPACT_ATOMS: atom_id res chain seq x y z
N MET A 1 18.35 -5.89 -18.04
CA MET A 1 17.76 -4.80 -17.23
C MET A 1 16.34 -5.21 -16.85
N GLN A 2 16.04 -5.39 -15.56
CA GLN A 2 14.67 -5.66 -15.13
C GLN A 2 13.87 -4.36 -15.33
N PRO A 3 12.69 -4.39 -16.00
CA PRO A 3 11.90 -3.18 -16.20
C PRO A 3 11.61 -2.52 -14.85
N ARG A 4 11.74 -1.19 -14.77
CA ARG A 4 11.43 -0.44 -13.54
C ARG A 4 9.95 -0.64 -13.20
N ASN A 5 9.69 -1.32 -12.09
CA ASN A 5 8.33 -1.47 -11.56
C ASN A 5 7.73 -0.07 -11.34
N LYS A 6 6.56 0.20 -11.93
CA LYS A 6 5.83 1.46 -11.74
C LYS A 6 5.35 1.54 -10.29
N THR A 7 5.32 2.73 -9.72
CA THR A 7 4.84 2.97 -8.36
C THR A 7 3.42 3.51 -8.38
N ILE A 8 2.51 2.83 -7.68
CA ILE A 8 1.10 3.20 -7.57
C ILE A 8 0.81 3.66 -6.14
N GLY A 9 0.32 4.90 -6.00
CA GLY A 9 -0.13 5.44 -4.73
C GLY A 9 -1.55 4.98 -4.41
N VAL A 10 -1.76 4.48 -3.19
CA VAL A 10 -3.09 4.13 -2.67
C VAL A 10 -3.38 4.98 -1.45
N MET A 11 -4.39 5.85 -1.57
CA MET A 11 -4.87 6.74 -0.52
C MET A 11 -6.31 6.35 -0.16
N GLY A 12 -6.66 6.44 1.12
CA GLY A 12 -7.99 6.09 1.62
C GLY A 12 -8.15 6.40 3.10
N SER A 13 -9.24 5.93 3.72
CA SER A 13 -9.50 6.18 5.14
C SER A 13 -8.35 5.68 6.02
N GLY A 14 -7.93 6.52 6.97
CA GLY A 14 -6.99 6.15 8.02
C GLY A 14 -7.62 5.38 9.18
N LYS A 15 -8.94 5.16 9.17
CA LYS A 15 -9.68 4.44 10.23
C LYS A 15 -10.33 3.17 9.67
N GLU A 16 -11.22 3.34 8.69
CA GLU A 16 -11.95 2.23 8.10
C GLU A 16 -11.07 1.51 7.07
N PRO A 17 -10.86 0.18 7.21
CA PRO A 17 -9.97 -0.55 6.33
C PRO A 17 -10.57 -0.92 4.98
N TRP A 18 -11.91 -0.92 4.87
CA TRP A 18 -12.64 -1.24 3.63
C TRP A 18 -12.12 -2.52 2.96
N LEU A 19 -11.97 -3.60 3.73
CA LEU A 19 -11.23 -4.83 3.34
C LEU A 19 -11.69 -5.42 2.00
N VAL A 20 -13.00 -5.42 1.74
CA VAL A 20 -13.59 -5.92 0.50
C VAL A 20 -13.05 -5.22 -0.76
N PHE A 21 -12.53 -4.00 -0.62
CA PHE A 21 -11.88 -3.24 -1.68
C PHE A 21 -10.35 -3.24 -1.54
N SER A 22 -9.83 -3.03 -0.33
CA SER A 22 -8.39 -2.85 -0.08
C SER A 22 -7.57 -4.13 -0.30
N GLU A 23 -8.12 -5.29 0.09
CA GLU A 23 -7.42 -6.57 -0.05
C GLU A 23 -7.24 -7.00 -1.51
N PRO A 24 -8.30 -7.08 -2.34
CA PRO A 24 -8.12 -7.46 -3.74
C PRO A 24 -7.25 -6.47 -4.52
N LEU A 25 -7.32 -5.17 -4.19
CA LEU A 25 -6.43 -4.18 -4.78
C LEU A 25 -4.95 -4.43 -4.45
N GLY A 26 -4.63 -4.69 -3.18
CA GLY A 26 -3.25 -4.94 -2.75
C GLY A 26 -2.67 -6.21 -3.39
N ALA A 27 -3.45 -7.29 -3.41
CA ALA A 27 -3.06 -8.53 -4.05
C ALA A 27 -2.83 -8.36 -5.57
N TRP A 28 -3.75 -7.67 -6.25
CA TRP A 28 -3.63 -7.39 -7.68
C TRP A 28 -2.38 -6.57 -8.01
N LEU A 29 -2.09 -5.51 -7.25
CA LEU A 29 -0.90 -4.69 -7.44
C LEU A 29 0.40 -5.51 -7.31
N ALA A 30 0.45 -6.42 -6.34
CA ALA A 30 1.60 -7.29 -6.13
C ALA A 30 1.79 -8.31 -7.25
N GLN A 31 0.71 -8.96 -7.69
CA GLN A 31 0.71 -9.91 -8.81
C GLN A 31 1.08 -9.24 -10.13
N ALA A 32 0.64 -8.00 -10.35
CA ALA A 32 0.97 -7.20 -11.53
C ALA A 32 2.42 -6.66 -11.52
N GLY A 33 3.18 -6.86 -10.45
CA GLY A 33 4.58 -6.44 -10.36
C GLY A 33 4.79 -4.95 -10.12
N PHE A 34 3.79 -4.22 -9.63
CA PHE A 34 3.93 -2.81 -9.28
C PHE A 34 4.57 -2.61 -7.91
N ASN A 35 5.17 -1.45 -7.67
CA ASN A 35 5.42 -0.98 -6.30
C ASN A 35 4.14 -0.36 -5.75
N LEU A 36 3.90 -0.56 -4.45
CA LEU A 36 2.85 0.08 -3.69
C LEU A 36 3.43 1.26 -2.88
N LEU A 37 2.77 2.42 -2.94
CA LEU A 37 3.05 3.57 -2.08
C LEU A 37 1.81 3.94 -1.26
N THR A 38 1.97 4.15 0.04
CA THR A 38 0.92 4.66 0.94
C THR A 38 1.50 5.72 1.91
N GLY A 39 0.64 6.38 2.68
CA GLY A 39 1.07 7.24 3.80
C GLY A 39 1.51 6.50 5.06
N GLY A 40 1.57 5.16 5.04
CA GLY A 40 2.04 4.36 6.18
C GLY A 40 1.11 4.32 7.41
N GLY A 41 -0.11 4.85 7.30
CA GLY A 41 -1.08 4.86 8.39
C GLY A 41 -1.96 3.60 8.49
N GLN A 42 -3.01 3.69 9.31
CA GLN A 42 -3.99 2.63 9.54
C GLN A 42 -5.07 2.58 8.43
N GLY A 43 -6.16 1.87 8.66
CA GLY A 43 -7.29 1.77 7.72
C GLY A 43 -6.88 1.17 6.37
N VAL A 44 -7.25 1.84 5.28
CA VAL A 44 -7.01 1.40 3.89
C VAL A 44 -5.52 1.17 3.64
N MET A 45 -4.66 2.06 4.13
CA MET A 45 -3.22 2.01 3.88
C MET A 45 -2.58 0.73 4.45
N LEU A 46 -2.98 0.34 5.67
CA LEU A 46 -2.52 -0.89 6.29
C LEU A 46 -3.12 -2.12 5.58
N ALA A 47 -4.42 -2.09 5.26
CA ALA A 47 -5.10 -3.21 4.60
C ALA A 47 -4.48 -3.54 3.24
N VAL A 48 -4.30 -2.54 2.37
CA VAL A 48 -3.69 -2.72 1.05
C VAL A 48 -2.22 -3.15 1.16
N ALA A 49 -1.47 -2.60 2.13
CA ALA A 49 -0.07 -2.97 2.34
C ALA A 49 0.08 -4.41 2.82
N ARG A 50 -0.80 -4.89 3.69
CA ARG A 50 -0.82 -6.30 4.15
C ARG A 50 -1.14 -7.25 3.00
N ALA A 51 -2.20 -6.96 2.24
CA ALA A 51 -2.58 -7.79 1.10
C ALA A 51 -1.48 -7.82 0.01
N PHE A 52 -0.88 -6.67 -0.29
CA PHE A 52 0.26 -6.58 -1.20
C PHE A 52 1.46 -7.38 -0.68
N ALA A 53 1.85 -7.20 0.59
CA ALA A 53 3.01 -7.85 1.17
C ALA A 53 2.83 -9.37 1.33
N GLY A 54 1.59 -9.83 1.49
CA GLY A 54 1.24 -11.24 1.65
C GLY A 54 1.35 -12.08 0.38
N VAL A 55 1.50 -11.47 -0.81
CA VAL A 55 1.66 -12.23 -2.07
C VAL A 55 3.09 -12.79 -2.17
N PRO A 56 3.28 -14.12 -2.19
CA PRO A 56 4.60 -14.72 -2.33
C PRO A 56 5.24 -14.37 -3.66
N GLY A 57 6.55 -14.10 -3.65
CA GLY A 57 7.31 -13.84 -4.89
C GLY A 57 7.01 -12.50 -5.58
N ARG A 58 6.29 -11.58 -4.93
CA ARG A 58 6.04 -10.24 -5.51
C ARG A 58 7.35 -9.55 -5.90
N ALA A 59 7.38 -8.95 -7.09
CA ALA A 59 8.56 -8.23 -7.58
C ALA A 59 8.66 -6.81 -7.02
N GLY A 60 7.53 -6.10 -6.87
CA GLY A 60 7.51 -4.69 -6.47
C GLY A 60 7.58 -4.48 -4.97
N ARG A 61 7.94 -3.26 -4.54
CA ARG A 61 8.21 -2.87 -3.15
C ARG A 61 6.97 -2.24 -2.50
N SER A 62 6.82 -2.43 -1.18
CA SER A 62 5.84 -1.69 -0.36
C SER A 62 6.54 -0.51 0.31
N ILE A 63 6.05 0.70 0.07
CA ILE A 63 6.69 1.97 0.45
C ILE A 63 5.68 2.80 1.27
N GLY A 64 6.07 3.19 2.47
CA GLY A 64 5.33 4.15 3.29
C GLY A 64 6.04 5.50 3.30
N ILE A 65 5.31 6.59 3.10
CA ILE A 65 5.81 7.96 3.29
C ILE A 65 5.19 8.51 4.56
N LEU A 66 6.00 8.66 5.61
CA LEU A 66 5.58 9.15 6.91
C LEU A 66 6.25 10.48 7.21
N PRO A 67 5.53 11.46 7.80
CA PRO A 67 6.17 12.65 8.32
C PRO A 67 7.05 12.30 9.53
N THR A 68 8.09 13.08 9.79
CA THR A 68 8.98 12.90 10.95
C THR A 68 8.30 13.24 12.28
N GLN A 69 7.15 13.92 12.22
CA GLN A 69 6.30 14.29 13.36
C GLN A 69 4.83 14.12 12.94
N ALA A 70 3.96 13.75 13.86
CA ALA A 70 2.52 13.66 13.59
C ALA A 70 1.95 15.07 13.34
N ASP A 71 0.90 15.16 12.51
CA ASP A 71 0.13 16.39 12.38
C ASP A 71 -0.44 16.77 13.75
N PRO A 72 -0.45 18.07 14.10
CA PRO A 72 -1.07 18.53 15.34
C PRO A 72 -2.55 18.11 15.36
N PRO A 73 -3.09 17.67 16.51
CA PRO A 73 -4.53 17.48 16.64
C PRO A 73 -5.23 18.81 16.36
N MET A 74 -6.24 18.76 15.50
CA MET A 74 -7.08 19.91 15.12
C MET A 74 -7.94 20.38 16.29
#